data_AF-A0AAU7F876-F1
#
_entry.id   AF-A0AAU7F876-F1
#
_cell.length_a   1.000
_cell.length_b   1.000
_cell.length_c   1.000
_cell.angle_alpha   90.00
_cell.angle_beta   90.00
_cell.angle_gamma   90.00
#
_symmetry.space_group_name_H-M   'P 1'
#
loop_
_entity.id
_entity.type
_entity.pdbx_description
1 polymer ?
#
loop_
_entity_poly.entity_id
_entity_poly.type
_entity_poly.pdbx_seq_one_letter_code
_entity_poly.pdbx_strand_id
1 'polypeptide(L)'
;METALEYLQGTKVAAESLFQVLDQYQNSWMRSFVDCVNSENITELRSHKEMLFSIDLSREVIAGSILQIAHAAIETYPPFNCEKAGIVVDIERTVNAYIKSGELKKLGKSSKLNGDRFSFPKKFCCGRLVADLPVGLIIYAGRNQYNHFGEVNRKLSPQNEAIFRHLNLSYPALPNGICFDLDSGRTEGRKRQFFSWSILCALGWVRQNELSGFDVYLKDLRSILCE
;
A
#
# COMPACT_ATOMS: atom_id res chain seq x y z
N MET A 1 -29.86 1.64 7.24
CA MET A 1 -28.40 1.82 7.33
C MET A 1 -27.80 0.57 6.74
N GLU A 2 -26.99 0.70 5.69
CA GLU A 2 -26.28 -0.43 5.08
C GLU A 2 -25.31 -1.04 6.12
N THR A 3 -25.28 -2.36 6.25
CA THR A 3 -24.38 -3.08 7.17
C THR A 3 -23.02 -3.37 6.52
N ALA A 4 -21.99 -3.70 7.31
CA ALA A 4 -20.68 -4.07 6.77
C ALA A 4 -20.75 -5.26 5.79
N LEU A 5 -21.64 -6.23 6.06
CA LEU A 5 -21.86 -7.38 5.19
C LEU A 5 -22.49 -6.97 3.85
N GLU A 6 -23.49 -6.08 3.90
CA GLU A 6 -24.13 -5.53 2.70
C GLU A 6 -23.13 -4.76 1.84
N TYR A 7 -22.24 -3.97 2.44
CA TYR A 7 -21.17 -3.27 1.72
C TYR A 7 -20.21 -4.25 1.02
N LEU A 8 -19.76 -5.31 1.72
CA LEU A 8 -18.89 -6.33 1.13
C LEU A 8 -19.59 -7.08 0.01
N GLN A 9 -20.89 -7.35 0.13
CA GLN A 9 -21.68 -7.97 -0.93
C GLN A 9 -21.84 -7.03 -2.14
N GLY A 10 -22.14 -5.75 -1.91
CA GLY A 10 -22.30 -4.74 -2.95
C GLY A 10 -21.01 -4.46 -3.72
N THR A 11 -19.86 -4.53 -3.04
CA THR A 11 -18.54 -4.31 -3.66
C THR A 11 -17.88 -5.58 -4.18
N LYS A 12 -18.45 -6.76 -3.89
CA LYS A 12 -17.87 -8.08 -4.23
C LYS A 12 -17.49 -8.19 -5.70
N VAL A 13 -18.45 -7.93 -6.60
CA VAL A 13 -18.27 -8.11 -8.05
C VAL A 13 -17.19 -7.17 -8.58
N ALA A 14 -17.17 -5.92 -8.09
CA ALA A 14 -16.17 -4.94 -8.49
C ALA A 14 -14.76 -5.37 -8.01
N ALA A 15 -14.61 -5.73 -6.74
CA ALA A 15 -13.34 -6.17 -6.18
C ALA A 15 -12.83 -7.43 -6.90
N GLU A 16 -13.67 -8.46 -7.06
CA GLU A 16 -13.34 -9.71 -7.74
C GLU A 16 -12.88 -9.47 -9.19
N SER A 17 -13.57 -8.58 -9.92
CA SER A 17 -13.18 -8.20 -11.28
C SER A 17 -11.80 -7.54 -11.32
N LEU A 18 -11.48 -6.65 -10.36
CA LEU A 18 -10.16 -6.02 -10.28
C LEU A 18 -9.05 -7.07 -10.03
N PHE A 19 -9.30 -8.05 -9.15
CA PHE A 19 -8.36 -9.15 -8.92
C PHE A 19 -8.17 -10.04 -10.16
N GLN A 20 -9.25 -10.34 -10.90
CA GLN A 20 -9.15 -11.11 -12.14
C GLN A 20 -8.28 -10.39 -13.19
N VAL A 21 -8.38 -9.07 -13.30
CA VAL A 21 -7.52 -8.29 -14.20
C VAL A 21 -6.06 -8.29 -13.71
N LEU A 22 -5.81 -8.21 -12.40
CA LEU A 22 -4.45 -8.30 -11.83
C LEU A 22 -3.82 -9.68 -12.05
N ASP A 23 -4.61 -10.76 -12.00
CA ASP A 23 -4.10 -12.11 -12.24
C ASP A 23 -3.65 -12.30 -13.70
N GLN A 24 -4.33 -11.65 -14.65
CA GLN A 24 -3.95 -11.69 -16.07
C GLN A 24 -2.70 -10.86 -16.37
N TYR A 25 -2.29 -9.99 -15.44
CA TYR A 25 -1.29 -8.97 -15.66
C TYR A 25 0.12 -9.52 -15.88
N GLN A 26 0.47 -10.63 -15.22
CA GLN A 26 1.79 -11.24 -15.36
C GLN A 26 2.05 -11.68 -16.81
N ASN A 27 1.03 -12.22 -17.48
CA ASN A 27 1.14 -12.66 -18.87
C ASN A 27 1.32 -11.46 -19.82
N SER A 28 0.56 -10.39 -19.61
CA SER A 28 0.66 -9.16 -20.41
C SER A 28 2.01 -8.47 -20.23
N TRP A 29 2.50 -8.38 -18.99
CA TRP A 29 3.81 -7.80 -18.68
C TRP A 29 4.95 -8.59 -19.33
N MET A 30 4.92 -9.93 -19.23
CA MET A 30 5.96 -10.78 -19.84
C MET A 30 6.02 -10.61 -21.36
N ARG A 31 4.88 -10.51 -22.03
CA ARG A 31 4.84 -10.26 -23.49
C ARG A 31 5.50 -8.93 -23.83
N SER A 32 5.09 -7.84 -23.20
CA SER A 32 5.67 -6.52 -23.46
C SER A 32 7.15 -6.41 -23.07
N PHE A 33 7.60 -7.16 -22.06
CA PHE A 33 9.01 -7.28 -21.73
C PHE A 33 9.79 -8.00 -22.84
N VAL A 34 9.28 -9.12 -23.34
CA VAL A 34 9.88 -9.84 -24.48
C VAL A 34 9.95 -8.95 -25.72
N ASP A 35 8.91 -8.17 -26.00
CA ASP A 35 8.91 -7.20 -27.11
C ASP A 35 10.01 -6.14 -26.94
N CYS A 36 10.24 -5.66 -25.71
CA CYS A 36 11.36 -4.76 -25.42
C CYS A 36 12.72 -5.40 -25.68
N VAL A 37 12.91 -6.66 -25.27
CA VAL A 37 14.18 -7.39 -25.45
C VAL A 37 14.46 -7.70 -26.92
N ASN A 38 13.42 -7.99 -27.70
CA ASN A 38 13.51 -8.33 -29.11
C ASN A 38 13.50 -7.10 -30.04
N SER A 39 13.56 -5.88 -29.51
CA SER A 39 13.51 -4.66 -30.33
C SER A 39 14.78 -4.52 -31.17
N GLU A 40 14.64 -4.36 -32.49
CA GLU A 40 15.79 -4.29 -33.41
C GLU A 40 16.32 -2.86 -33.56
N ASN A 41 15.48 -1.86 -33.29
CA ASN A 41 15.86 -0.45 -33.39
C ASN A 41 15.42 0.40 -32.19
N ILE A 42 16.02 1.60 -32.07
CA ILE A 42 15.78 2.53 -30.96
C ILE A 42 14.33 3.02 -30.91
N THR A 43 13.66 3.16 -32.06
CA THR A 43 12.29 3.65 -32.15
C THR A 43 11.30 2.62 -31.60
N GLU A 44 11.44 1.36 -32.00
CA GLU A 44 10.70 0.21 -31.46
C GLU A 44 10.95 0.05 -29.97
N LEU A 45 12.22 0.10 -29.54
CA LEU A 45 12.56 0.00 -28.12
C LEU A 45 11.87 1.08 -27.28
N ARG A 46 11.79 2.31 -27.79
CA ARG A 46 11.07 3.39 -27.10
C ARG A 46 9.58 3.11 -26.99
N SER A 47 8.96 2.68 -28.09
CA SER A 47 7.53 2.33 -28.11
C SER A 47 7.21 1.17 -27.16
N HIS A 48 8.00 0.10 -27.19
CA HIS A 48 7.82 -1.05 -26.30
C HIS A 48 8.05 -0.66 -24.83
N LYS A 49 9.02 0.22 -24.53
CA LYS A 49 9.22 0.76 -23.17
C LYS A 49 8.03 1.57 -22.68
N GLU A 50 7.44 2.41 -23.54
CA GLU A 50 6.23 3.18 -23.19
C GLU A 50 5.05 2.25 -22.91
N MET A 51 4.88 1.19 -23.71
CA MET A 51 3.85 0.18 -23.48
C MET A 51 4.08 -0.57 -22.16
N LEU A 52 5.31 -1.03 -21.89
CA LEU A 52 5.67 -1.70 -20.64
C LEU A 52 5.42 -0.80 -19.42
N PHE A 53 5.76 0.49 -19.52
CA PHE A 53 5.46 1.47 -18.47
C PHE A 53 3.96 1.69 -18.28
N SER A 54 3.19 1.79 -19.37
CA SER A 54 1.72 1.94 -19.31
C SER A 54 1.08 0.73 -18.63
N ILE A 55 1.62 -0.46 -18.88
CA ILE A 55 1.27 -1.70 -18.20
C ILE A 55 1.62 -1.57 -16.71
N ASP A 56 2.84 -1.26 -16.32
CA ASP A 56 3.16 -1.13 -14.89
C ASP A 56 2.28 -0.09 -14.16
N LEU A 57 2.03 1.06 -14.78
CA LEU A 57 1.14 2.09 -14.25
C LEU A 57 -0.30 1.58 -14.04
N SER A 58 -0.83 0.88 -15.02
CA SER A 58 -2.21 0.36 -14.94
C SER A 58 -2.35 -0.70 -13.85
N ARG A 59 -1.31 -1.52 -13.58
CA ARG A 59 -1.27 -2.43 -12.42
C ARG A 59 -1.39 -1.68 -11.10
N GLU A 60 -0.62 -0.61 -10.95
CA GLU A 60 -0.59 0.20 -9.73
C GLU A 60 -1.93 0.91 -9.48
N VAL A 61 -2.59 1.36 -10.54
CA VAL A 61 -3.93 1.97 -10.48
C VAL A 61 -4.97 0.96 -10.03
N ILE A 62 -4.99 -0.24 -10.63
CA ILE A 62 -5.93 -1.31 -10.25
C ILE A 62 -5.70 -1.72 -8.79
N ALA A 63 -4.44 -1.89 -8.38
CA ALA A 63 -4.09 -2.19 -7.00
C ALA A 63 -4.52 -1.06 -6.04
N GLY A 64 -4.35 0.21 -6.44
CA GLY A 64 -4.79 1.38 -5.70
C GLY A 64 -6.31 1.41 -5.51
N SER A 65 -7.09 1.03 -6.53
CA SER A 65 -8.54 0.90 -6.44
C SER A 65 -8.98 -0.18 -5.45
N ILE A 66 -8.30 -1.33 -5.39
CA ILE A 66 -8.57 -2.37 -4.39
C ILE A 66 -8.34 -1.82 -2.97
N LEU A 67 -7.23 -1.11 -2.75
CA LEU A 67 -6.94 -0.46 -1.48
C LEU A 67 -7.97 0.61 -1.12
N GLN A 68 -8.48 1.35 -2.10
CA GLN A 68 -9.53 2.35 -1.91
C GLN A 68 -10.84 1.72 -1.43
N ILE A 69 -11.25 0.58 -2.00
CA ILE A 69 -12.44 -0.18 -1.55
C ILE A 69 -12.24 -0.69 -0.13
N ALA A 70 -11.10 -1.33 0.15
CA ALA A 70 -10.78 -1.84 1.50
C ALA A 70 -10.77 -0.72 2.55
N HIS A 71 -10.14 0.41 2.22
CA HIS A 71 -10.11 1.57 3.10
C HIS A 71 -11.52 2.11 3.37
N ALA A 72 -12.36 2.23 2.35
CA ALA A 72 -13.73 2.71 2.51
C ALA A 72 -14.55 1.79 3.43
N ALA A 73 -14.37 0.48 3.34
CA ALA A 73 -15.02 -0.48 4.23
C ALA A 73 -14.67 -0.23 5.70
N ILE A 74 -13.38 -0.11 6.03
CA ILE A 74 -12.90 0.13 7.42
C ILE A 74 -13.28 1.53 7.91
N GLU A 75 -13.30 2.52 7.01
CA GLU A 75 -13.67 3.89 7.33
C GLU A 75 -15.15 4.01 7.73
N THR A 76 -16.04 3.34 6.97
CA THR A 76 -17.49 3.39 7.16
C THR A 76 -17.96 2.44 8.26
N TYR A 77 -17.32 1.28 8.38
CA TYR A 77 -17.66 0.23 9.35
C TYR A 77 -16.48 -0.08 10.25
N PRO A 78 -16.03 0.90 11.08
CA PRO A 78 -14.90 0.68 11.94
C PRO A 78 -15.23 -0.44 12.95
N PRO A 79 -14.30 -1.37 13.20
CA PRO A 79 -14.49 -2.41 14.21
C PRO A 79 -14.74 -1.80 15.60
N PHE A 80 -15.60 -2.45 16.39
CA PHE A 80 -16.05 -1.95 17.69
C PHE A 80 -14.92 -1.88 18.73
N ASN A 81 -13.85 -2.68 18.61
CA ASN A 81 -12.70 -2.70 19.52
C ASN A 81 -11.36 -2.96 18.80
N CYS A 82 -10.71 -1.90 18.30
CA CYS A 82 -9.28 -1.99 17.93
C CYS A 82 -8.40 -1.83 19.16
N GLU A 83 -7.93 -2.93 19.73
CA GLU A 83 -6.73 -2.89 20.57
C GLU A 83 -5.50 -2.68 19.69
N LYS A 84 -4.64 -1.73 20.06
CA LYS A 84 -3.40 -1.52 19.31
C LYS A 84 -2.45 -2.67 19.59
N ALA A 85 -1.95 -3.32 18.54
CA ALA A 85 -0.87 -4.28 18.66
C ALA A 85 0.34 -3.67 19.40
N GLY A 86 1.06 -4.48 20.19
CA GLY A 86 2.17 -4.01 21.03
C GLY A 86 3.21 -3.19 20.25
N ILE A 87 3.60 -3.66 19.08
CA ILE A 87 4.51 -2.95 18.16
C ILE A 87 4.00 -1.58 17.71
N VAL A 88 2.68 -1.41 17.50
CA VAL A 88 2.08 -0.11 17.15
C VAL A 88 2.25 0.87 18.33
N VAL A 89 2.03 0.38 19.55
CA VAL A 89 2.25 1.16 20.78
C VAL A 89 3.72 1.51 20.96
N ASP A 90 4.63 0.59 20.65
CA ASP A 90 6.08 0.79 20.78
C ASP A 90 6.61 1.78 19.74
N ILE A 91 6.13 1.71 18.49
CA ILE A 91 6.42 2.71 17.45
C ILE A 91 5.95 4.08 17.91
N GLU A 92 4.70 4.19 18.38
CA GLU A 92 4.16 5.46 18.89
C GLU A 92 4.99 5.99 20.06
N ARG A 93 5.34 5.14 21.03
CA ARG A 93 6.16 5.52 22.19
C ARG A 93 7.53 6.04 21.75
N THR A 94 8.17 5.32 20.83
CA THR A 94 9.51 5.65 20.31
C THR A 94 9.49 6.99 19.58
N VAL A 95 8.55 7.18 18.63
CA VAL A 95 8.41 8.43 17.89
C VAL A 95 8.10 9.60 18.83
N ASN A 96 7.19 9.41 19.79
CA ASN A 96 6.87 10.44 20.78
C ASN A 96 8.05 10.79 21.70
N ALA A 97 8.89 9.81 22.06
CA ALA A 97 10.11 10.07 22.82
C ALA A 97 11.09 10.96 22.03
N TYR A 98 11.27 10.70 20.73
CA TYR A 98 12.09 11.53 19.85
C TYR A 98 11.52 12.94 19.61
N ILE A 99 10.18 13.08 19.57
CA ILE A 99 9.52 14.40 19.53
C ILE A 99 9.83 15.17 20.81
N LYS A 100 9.68 14.52 21.98
CA LYS A 100 9.88 15.13 23.30
C LYS A 100 11.34 15.54 23.54
N SER A 101 12.31 14.73 23.07
CA SER A 101 13.73 15.04 23.20
C SER A 101 14.22 16.14 22.26
N GLY A 102 13.40 16.57 21.28
CA GLY A 102 13.76 17.60 20.30
C GLY A 102 14.74 17.12 19.21
N GLU A 103 15.12 15.85 19.20
CA GLU A 103 16.04 15.25 18.22
C GLU A 103 15.50 15.36 16.77
N LEU A 104 14.18 15.28 16.58
CA LEU A 104 13.56 15.47 15.26
C LEU A 104 13.71 16.91 14.73
N LYS A 105 13.78 17.91 15.61
CA LYS A 105 14.05 19.31 15.23
C LYS A 105 15.51 19.49 14.80
N LYS A 106 16.45 18.82 15.49
CA LYS A 106 17.89 18.85 15.14
C LYS A 106 18.17 18.22 13.78
N LEU A 107 17.41 17.19 13.38
CA LEU A 107 17.54 16.51 12.09
C LEU A 107 16.88 17.26 10.91
N GLY A 108 16.31 18.45 11.11
CA GLY A 108 15.63 19.22 10.06
C GLY A 108 14.35 18.56 9.53
N LYS A 109 13.86 17.49 10.17
CA LYS A 109 12.68 16.72 9.78
C LYS A 109 11.41 17.19 10.49
N SER A 110 11.28 18.50 10.72
CA SER A 110 10.08 19.08 11.34
C SER A 110 8.90 19.10 10.36
N SER A 111 8.38 17.92 10.02
CA SER A 111 7.15 17.78 9.25
C SER A 111 5.97 17.84 10.21
N LYS A 112 5.34 19.02 10.32
CA LYS A 112 3.92 19.23 10.68
C LYS A 112 3.33 18.42 11.86
N LEU A 113 4.14 17.94 12.81
CA LEU A 113 3.65 17.45 14.10
C LEU A 113 3.41 18.70 14.94
N ASN A 114 2.23 19.30 14.76
CA ASN A 114 1.80 20.52 15.44
C ASN A 114 1.59 20.24 16.93
N GLY A 115 2.64 20.05 17.72
CA GLY A 115 2.56 19.89 19.18
C GLY A 115 1.79 18.64 19.67
N ASP A 116 1.05 17.96 18.80
CA ASP A 116 0.25 16.79 19.12
C ASP A 116 1.11 15.54 19.19
N ARG A 117 0.70 14.66 20.11
CA ARG A 117 1.25 13.32 20.28
C ARG A 117 1.05 12.54 18.98
N PHE A 118 2.13 11.97 18.45
CA PHE A 118 2.06 11.03 17.33
C PHE A 118 1.20 9.82 17.75
N SER A 119 0.16 9.55 16.96
CA SER A 119 -0.69 8.36 17.09
C SER A 119 -1.14 7.92 15.70
N PHE A 120 -1.23 6.61 15.52
CA PHE A 120 -1.93 6.01 14.40
C PHE A 120 -3.46 6.15 14.56
N PRO A 121 -4.20 6.17 13.43
CA PRO A 121 -5.65 6.22 13.46
C PRO A 121 -6.22 4.92 14.00
N LYS A 122 -6.83 4.97 15.19
CA LYS A 122 -7.26 3.78 15.98
C LYS A 122 -8.10 2.79 15.16
N LYS A 123 -9.02 3.27 14.33
CA LYS A 123 -9.90 2.43 13.51
C LYS A 123 -9.18 1.55 12.47
N PHE A 124 -7.94 1.90 12.11
CA PHE A 124 -7.10 1.10 11.22
C PHE A 124 -6.11 0.21 11.96
N CYS A 125 -6.04 0.28 13.30
CA CYS A 125 -5.23 -0.64 14.10
C CYS A 125 -5.96 -1.98 14.28
N CYS A 126 -6.33 -2.65 13.18
CA CYS A 126 -7.15 -3.85 13.14
C CYS A 126 -6.68 -4.87 12.10
N GLY A 127 -7.19 -6.09 12.25
CA GLY A 127 -6.88 -7.24 11.41
C GLY A 127 -5.62 -7.97 11.85
N ARG A 128 -5.29 -9.05 11.13
CA ARG A 128 -4.06 -9.82 11.36
C ARG A 128 -2.82 -8.94 11.18
N LEU A 129 -1.71 -9.42 11.73
CA LEU A 129 -0.42 -8.77 11.55
C LEU A 129 0.25 -9.22 10.25
N VAL A 130 0.82 -8.26 9.53
CA VAL A 130 1.67 -8.43 8.35
C VAL A 130 2.92 -7.59 8.59
N ALA A 131 4.08 -8.24 8.63
CA ALA A 131 5.31 -7.59 9.10
C ALA A 131 5.09 -6.84 10.42
N ASP A 132 4.45 -7.51 11.39
CA ASP A 132 4.07 -6.98 12.70
C ASP A 132 3.05 -5.81 12.68
N LEU A 133 2.69 -5.26 11.53
CA LEU A 133 1.69 -4.19 11.43
C LEU A 133 0.29 -4.76 11.17
N PRO A 134 -0.76 -4.24 11.84
CA PRO A 134 -2.13 -4.57 11.48
C PRO A 134 -2.41 -4.26 10.01
N VAL A 135 -3.07 -5.18 9.30
CA VAL A 135 -3.46 -5.03 7.89
C VAL A 135 -4.19 -3.71 7.64
N GLY A 136 -5.05 -3.26 8.56
CA GLY A 136 -5.74 -1.97 8.45
C GLY A 136 -4.80 -0.77 8.31
N LEU A 137 -3.65 -0.75 9.01
CA LEU A 137 -2.67 0.34 8.92
C LEU A 137 -1.94 0.32 7.58
N ILE A 138 -1.64 -0.87 7.06
CA ILE A 138 -1.01 -1.03 5.75
C ILE A 138 -1.97 -0.52 4.65
N ILE A 139 -3.25 -0.87 4.72
CA ILE A 139 -4.31 -0.37 3.82
C ILE A 139 -4.38 1.16 3.90
N TYR A 140 -4.41 1.72 5.11
CA TYR A 140 -4.43 3.16 5.34
C TYR A 140 -3.25 3.88 4.68
N ALA A 141 -2.02 3.39 4.91
CA ALA A 141 -0.82 4.00 4.33
C ALA A 141 -0.80 3.89 2.80
N GLY A 142 -1.15 2.72 2.27
CA GLY A 142 -1.16 2.44 0.84
C GLY A 142 -2.14 3.30 0.06
N ARG A 143 -3.39 3.30 0.50
CA ARG A 143 -4.44 4.13 -0.11
C ARG A 143 -4.07 5.61 -0.07
N ASN A 144 -3.49 6.09 1.03
CA ASN A 144 -3.08 7.50 1.13
C ASN A 144 -1.90 7.83 0.20
N GLN A 145 -0.97 6.91 0.02
CA GLN A 145 0.13 7.08 -0.93
C GLN A 145 -0.38 7.11 -2.38
N TYR A 146 -1.30 6.21 -2.72
CA TYR A 146 -1.97 6.17 -4.02
C TYR A 146 -2.67 7.49 -4.35
N ASN A 147 -3.53 7.99 -3.44
CA ASN A 147 -4.30 9.22 -3.66
C ASN A 147 -3.43 10.49 -3.77
N HIS A 148 -2.21 10.48 -3.21
CA HIS A 148 -1.32 11.65 -3.19
C HIS A 148 -0.04 11.45 -4.01
N PHE A 149 0.00 10.43 -4.86
CA PHE A 149 1.18 10.08 -5.65
C PHE A 149 1.68 11.23 -6.54
N GLY A 150 0.77 11.89 -7.26
CA GLY A 150 1.08 12.96 -8.21
C GLY A 150 1.37 14.33 -7.58
N GLU A 151 1.22 14.46 -6.26
CA GLU A 151 1.36 15.74 -5.57
C GLU A 151 2.84 16.02 -5.25
N VAL A 152 3.50 16.75 -6.17
CA VAL A 152 4.94 17.08 -6.11
C VAL A 152 5.37 17.67 -4.77
N ASN A 153 4.54 18.53 -4.18
CA ASN A 153 4.85 19.27 -2.94
C ASN A 153 4.29 18.64 -1.67
N ARG A 154 3.55 17.53 -1.75
CA ARG A 154 2.92 16.92 -0.58
C ARG A 154 3.79 15.82 -0.01
N LYS A 155 4.34 16.02 1.18
CA LYS A 155 5.00 14.91 1.91
C LYS A 155 3.95 13.94 2.41
N LEU A 156 4.28 12.65 2.46
CA LEU A 156 3.48 11.67 3.20
C LEU A 156 3.34 12.14 4.65
N SER A 157 2.21 11.79 5.28
CA SER A 157 2.06 12.04 6.71
C SER A 157 3.11 11.23 7.49
N PRO A 158 3.52 11.70 8.69
CA PRO A 158 4.45 10.95 9.53
C PRO A 158 4.00 9.51 9.80
N GLN A 159 2.69 9.28 9.93
CA GLN A 159 2.12 7.94 10.12
C GLN A 159 2.38 7.04 8.92
N ASN A 160 2.10 7.53 7.70
CA ASN A 160 2.32 6.75 6.48
C ASN A 160 3.82 6.47 6.30
N GLU A 161 4.67 7.47 6.54
CA GLU A 161 6.12 7.31 6.44
C GLU A 161 6.64 6.26 7.43
N ALA A 162 6.16 6.25 8.68
CA ALA A 162 6.54 5.24 9.66
C ALA A 162 6.16 3.82 9.19
N ILE A 163 4.97 3.66 8.61
CA ILE A 163 4.50 2.37 8.08
C ILE A 163 5.38 1.91 6.92
N PHE A 164 5.62 2.76 5.91
CA PHE A 164 6.47 2.39 4.77
C PHE A 164 7.91 2.09 5.18
N ARG A 165 8.49 2.85 6.11
CA ARG A 165 9.85 2.57 6.64
C ARG A 165 9.90 1.20 7.33
N HIS A 166 8.89 0.87 8.14
CA HIS A 166 8.81 -0.43 8.80
C HIS A 166 8.64 -1.58 7.79
N LEU A 167 7.77 -1.40 6.79
CA LEU A 167 7.60 -2.37 5.71
C LEU A 167 8.88 -2.56 4.89
N ASN A 168 9.65 -1.49 4.65
CA ASN A 168 10.92 -1.58 3.92
C ASN A 168 11.97 -2.41 4.68
N LEU A 169 12.01 -2.29 6.01
CA LEU A 169 12.88 -3.10 6.86
C LEU A 169 12.45 -4.57 6.90
N SER A 170 11.14 -4.81 6.88
CA SER A 170 10.56 -6.15 6.98
C SER A 170 10.57 -6.91 5.65
N TYR A 171 10.50 -6.18 4.53
CA TYR A 171 10.52 -6.71 3.17
C TYR A 171 11.62 -6.04 2.34
N PRO A 172 12.92 -6.32 2.63
CA PRO A 172 14.03 -5.72 1.90
C PRO A 172 14.06 -6.12 0.42
N ALA A 173 13.45 -7.27 0.07
CA ALA A 173 13.29 -7.74 -1.29
C ALA A 173 11.90 -8.38 -1.46
N LEU A 174 10.93 -7.61 -1.95
CA LEU A 174 9.64 -8.17 -2.38
C LEU A 174 9.80 -8.93 -3.70
N PRO A 175 8.97 -9.94 -3.98
CA PRO A 175 9.01 -10.70 -5.24
C PRO A 175 8.84 -9.85 -6.50
N ASN A 176 8.26 -8.65 -6.37
CA ASN A 176 8.09 -7.71 -7.48
C ASN A 176 9.31 -6.80 -7.72
N GLY A 177 10.40 -6.98 -6.95
CA GLY A 177 11.64 -6.21 -7.09
C GLY A 177 11.56 -4.75 -6.63
N ILE A 178 10.42 -4.30 -6.09
CA ILE A 178 10.21 -2.94 -5.59
C ILE A 178 10.18 -2.97 -4.07
N CYS A 179 11.21 -2.42 -3.44
CA CYS A 179 11.24 -2.21 -2.00
C CYS A 179 10.40 -0.97 -1.62
N PHE A 180 9.93 -0.90 -0.38
CA PHE A 180 9.18 0.25 0.15
C PHE A 180 10.09 1.46 0.44
N ASP A 181 11.14 1.64 -0.34
CA ASP A 181 12.11 2.70 -0.18
C ASP A 181 11.55 4.03 -0.70
N LEU A 182 11.08 4.85 0.24
CA LEU A 182 10.58 6.20 0.00
C LEU A 182 11.67 7.18 -0.53
N ASP A 183 12.95 6.84 -0.34
CA ASP A 183 14.09 7.71 -0.67
C ASP A 183 14.72 7.34 -2.03
N SER A 184 14.48 6.13 -2.56
CA SER A 184 14.98 5.62 -3.86
C SER A 184 14.67 6.52 -5.09
N GLY A 185 13.63 7.34 -5.02
CA GLY A 185 13.26 8.29 -6.09
C GLY A 185 14.00 9.63 -6.04
N ARG A 186 14.69 9.99 -4.94
CA ARG A 186 15.22 11.35 -4.75
C ARG A 186 16.57 11.61 -5.42
N THR A 187 17.35 10.57 -5.69
CA THR A 187 18.76 10.69 -6.11
C THR A 187 18.97 10.85 -7.61
N GLU A 188 17.97 10.59 -8.45
CA GLU A 188 18.13 10.58 -9.92
C GLU A 188 17.02 11.34 -10.69
N GLY A 189 16.32 12.28 -10.06
CA GLY A 189 15.19 12.97 -10.71
C GLY A 189 14.03 12.03 -11.09
N ARG A 190 14.03 10.80 -10.57
CA ARG A 190 12.94 9.84 -10.74
C ARG A 190 11.73 10.33 -9.97
N LYS A 191 10.56 10.31 -10.62
CA LYS A 191 9.29 10.61 -9.94
C LYS A 191 9.08 9.59 -8.82
N ARG A 192 8.33 9.96 -7.78
CA ARG A 192 7.91 9.01 -6.72
C ARG A 192 7.39 7.73 -7.37
N GLN A 193 7.59 6.58 -6.73
CA GLN A 193 7.09 5.28 -7.22
C GLN A 193 5.75 4.97 -6.55
N PHE A 194 4.84 4.34 -7.29
CA PHE A 194 3.63 3.78 -6.70
C PHE A 194 4.04 2.54 -5.89
N PHE A 195 3.35 2.31 -4.79
CA PHE A 195 3.56 1.12 -3.97
C PHE A 195 2.29 0.29 -3.82
N SER A 196 1.23 0.60 -4.57
CA SER A 196 -0.06 -0.07 -4.44
C SER A 196 0.07 -1.57 -4.70
N TRP A 197 0.76 -1.95 -5.77
CA TRP A 197 1.02 -3.36 -6.08
C TRP A 197 1.92 -4.02 -5.04
N SER A 198 3.01 -3.36 -4.63
CA SER A 198 3.89 -3.86 -3.56
C SER A 198 3.14 -4.11 -2.26
N ILE A 199 2.16 -3.26 -1.93
CA ILE A 199 1.30 -3.45 -0.76
C ILE A 199 0.44 -4.68 -0.94
N LEU A 200 -0.19 -4.89 -2.10
CA LEU A 200 -0.96 -6.12 -2.33
C LEU A 200 -0.08 -7.36 -2.20
N CYS A 201 1.14 -7.34 -2.73
CA CYS A 201 2.11 -8.42 -2.55
C CYS A 201 2.43 -8.66 -1.06
N ALA A 202 2.72 -7.60 -0.29
CA ALA A 202 3.03 -7.71 1.14
C ALA A 202 1.83 -8.24 1.94
N LEU A 203 0.62 -7.82 1.60
CA LEU A 203 -0.61 -8.33 2.19
C LEU A 203 -0.89 -9.80 1.79
N GLY A 204 -0.23 -10.33 0.76
CA GLY A 204 -0.60 -11.63 0.18
C GLY A 204 -1.93 -11.59 -0.57
N TRP A 205 -2.40 -10.39 -0.95
CA TRP A 205 -3.58 -10.16 -1.80
C TRP A 205 -3.17 -10.29 -3.27
N VAL A 206 -2.50 -11.38 -3.59
CA VAL A 206 -2.04 -11.73 -4.93
C VAL A 206 -2.24 -13.22 -5.10
N ARG A 207 -2.42 -13.68 -6.35
CA ARG A 207 -2.54 -15.11 -6.60
C ARG A 207 -1.32 -15.87 -6.10
N GLN A 208 -1.55 -16.86 -5.25
CA GLN A 208 -0.52 -17.77 -4.75
C GLN A 208 -1.01 -19.20 -4.97
N ASN A 209 -0.43 -19.88 -5.95
CA ASN A 209 -0.85 -21.24 -6.36
C ASN A 209 -2.34 -21.29 -6.72
N GLU A 210 -3.13 -22.09 -5.99
CA GLU A 210 -4.57 -22.29 -6.19
C GLU A 210 -5.42 -21.24 -5.46
N LEU A 211 -4.85 -20.46 -4.54
CA LEU A 211 -5.59 -19.47 -3.76
C LEU A 211 -5.63 -18.13 -4.51
N SER A 212 -6.84 -17.61 -4.75
CA SER A 212 -6.98 -16.30 -5.38
C SER A 212 -6.64 -15.18 -4.41
N GLY A 213 -6.04 -14.09 -4.91
CA GLY A 213 -5.78 -12.90 -4.08
C GLY A 213 -7.07 -12.31 -3.50
N PHE A 214 -8.19 -12.47 -4.21
CA PHE A 214 -9.51 -12.04 -3.77
C PHE A 214 -10.00 -12.80 -2.53
N ASP A 215 -9.73 -14.10 -2.41
CA ASP A 215 -10.15 -14.90 -1.25
C ASP A 215 -9.44 -14.43 0.03
N VAL A 216 -8.13 -14.14 -0.07
CA VAL A 216 -7.35 -13.58 1.06
C VAL A 216 -7.87 -12.20 1.44
N TYR A 217 -8.10 -11.34 0.45
CA TYR A 217 -8.69 -10.02 0.63
C TYR A 217 -10.03 -10.09 1.38
N LEU A 218 -10.93 -10.96 0.93
CA LEU A 218 -12.26 -11.09 1.51
C LEU A 218 -12.20 -11.67 2.92
N LYS A 219 -11.30 -12.62 3.17
CA LYS A 219 -11.04 -13.18 4.51
C LYS A 219 -10.56 -12.09 5.47
N ASP A 220 -9.58 -11.28 5.06
CA ASP A 220 -9.04 -10.20 5.88
C ASP A 220 -10.11 -9.15 6.20
N LEU A 221 -10.89 -8.71 5.21
CA LEU A 221 -11.94 -7.73 5.46
C LEU A 221 -13.08 -8.28 6.32
N ARG A 222 -13.46 -9.56 6.17
CA ARG A 222 -14.48 -10.17 7.04
C ARG A 222 -14.01 -10.24 8.48
N SER A 223 -12.76 -10.66 8.74
CA SER A 223 -12.21 -10.69 10.09
C SER A 223 -12.09 -9.28 10.69
N ILE A 224 -11.81 -8.25 9.87
CA ILE A 224 -11.76 -6.87 10.36
C ILE A 224 -13.16 -6.32 10.69
N LEU A 225 -14.17 -6.62 9.88
CA LEU A 225 -15.45 -5.90 9.90
C LEU A 225 -16.60 -6.67 10.59
N CYS A 226 -16.49 -7.99 10.71
CA CYS A 226 -17.57 -8.86 11.17
C CYS A 226 -17.27 -9.60 12.48
N GLU A 227 -16.08 -9.43 13.06
CA GLU A 227 -15.68 -9.89 14.40
C GLU A 227 -15.63 -8.69 15.37
#